data_AF-A0A662IB08-F1
#
_entry.id   AF-A0A662IB08-F1
#
_cell.length_a   1.000
_cell.length_b   1.000
_cell.length_c   1.000
_cell.angle_alpha   90.00
_cell.angle_beta   90.00
_cell.angle_gamma   90.00
#
_symmetry.space_group_name_H-M   'P 1'
#
loop_
_entity.id
_entity.type
_entity.pdbx_description
1 polymer ?
#
loop_
_entity_poly.entity_id
_entity_poly.type
_entity_poly.pdbx_seq_one_letter_code
_entity_poly.pdbx_strand_id
1 'polypeptide(L)'
;LRAVGEASLRAAVSESIHLLRLNPWLWRWVLVEALGGYVFSLTMPFQMIYAVRVKGADEFTLGYMGLALNLGSIISSPLAGKLADRIGRVRTILLLRPLYYASVLTLILAPSPAYLVLAFLIRGLFFASGAVFQTLALELVTYEYRGRWSAVRSLISMISRSPAPFIGGILYTSVAPEAPFLVSILVDLALRVPLIYSTPETLNREEYLRRFKPPSPRHSSENVKYQGSEGRAVAPSVHSRRV
;
A
#
# COMPACT_ATOMS: atom_id res chain seq x y z
N LEU A 1 -5.53 -0.53 -34.71
CA LEU A 1 -5.94 -0.17 -33.32
C LEU A 1 -5.65 -1.26 -32.29
N ARG A 2 -6.12 -2.52 -32.41
CA ARG A 2 -5.87 -3.57 -31.37
C ARG A 2 -4.38 -3.89 -31.11
N ALA A 3 -3.54 -3.97 -32.14
CA ALA A 3 -2.12 -4.36 -31.99
C ALA A 3 -1.25 -3.41 -31.14
N VAL A 4 -1.60 -2.13 -31.07
CA VAL A 4 -0.83 -1.12 -30.31
C VAL A 4 -1.02 -1.31 -28.79
N GLY A 5 -2.19 -1.81 -28.36
CA GLY A 5 -2.50 -2.05 -26.95
C GLY A 5 -1.73 -3.24 -26.36
N GLU A 6 -1.70 -4.38 -27.05
CA GLU A 6 -1.03 -5.58 -26.54
C GLU A 6 0.50 -5.45 -26.51
N ALA A 7 1.10 -4.84 -27.53
CA ALA A 7 2.54 -4.58 -27.55
C ALA A 7 2.95 -3.64 -26.39
N SER A 8 2.17 -2.57 -26.17
CA SER A 8 2.38 -1.63 -25.05
C SER A 8 2.23 -2.31 -23.69
N LEU A 9 1.18 -3.13 -23.49
CA LEU A 9 0.95 -3.85 -22.23
C LEU A 9 2.08 -4.86 -21.94
N ARG A 10 2.48 -5.67 -22.93
CA ARG A 10 3.57 -6.64 -22.76
C ARG A 10 4.90 -5.95 -22.48
N ALA A 11 5.19 -4.82 -23.16
CA ALA A 11 6.37 -4.01 -22.89
C ALA A 11 6.36 -3.45 -21.45
N ALA A 12 5.25 -2.83 -21.02
CA ALA A 12 5.11 -2.26 -19.69
C ALA A 12 5.24 -3.31 -18.56
N VAL A 13 4.68 -4.51 -18.76
CA VAL A 13 4.85 -5.65 -17.83
C VAL A 13 6.32 -6.12 -17.83
N SER A 14 6.95 -6.25 -18.99
CA SER A 14 8.36 -6.66 -19.11
C SER A 14 9.32 -5.67 -18.44
N GLU A 15 9.14 -4.36 -18.65
CA GLU A 15 9.90 -3.30 -17.96
C GLU A 15 9.72 -3.34 -16.44
N SER A 16 8.50 -3.62 -15.98
CA SER A 16 8.19 -3.72 -14.55
C SER A 16 8.79 -4.97 -13.89
N ILE A 17 8.82 -6.10 -14.60
CA ILE A 17 9.55 -7.30 -14.18
C ILE A 17 11.07 -7.03 -14.18
N HIS A 18 11.58 -6.23 -15.11
CA HIS A 18 12.98 -5.84 -15.13
C HIS A 18 13.33 -4.92 -13.93
N LEU A 19 12.49 -3.94 -13.61
CA LEU A 19 12.59 -3.10 -12.40
C LEU A 19 12.67 -3.94 -11.11
N LEU A 20 11.78 -4.93 -10.98
CA LEU A 20 11.75 -5.89 -9.87
C LEU A 20 13.06 -6.69 -9.75
N ARG A 21 13.66 -7.11 -10.87
CA ARG A 21 14.95 -7.84 -10.90
C ARG A 21 16.14 -6.96 -10.53
N LEU A 22 16.14 -5.69 -10.94
CA LEU A 22 17.21 -4.73 -10.66
C LEU A 22 17.25 -4.27 -9.20
N ASN A 23 16.09 -4.27 -8.52
CA ASN A 23 15.91 -3.74 -7.18
C ASN A 23 15.20 -4.78 -6.29
N PRO A 24 15.91 -5.77 -5.70
CA PRO A 24 15.30 -6.93 -5.04
C PRO A 24 14.35 -6.63 -3.87
N TRP A 25 14.46 -5.45 -3.26
CA TRP A 25 13.52 -5.00 -2.22
C TRP A 25 12.13 -4.67 -2.77
N LEU A 26 11.99 -4.34 -4.06
CA LEU A 26 10.68 -4.16 -4.69
C LEU A 26 9.91 -5.48 -4.74
N TRP A 27 10.58 -6.61 -4.98
CA TRP A 27 9.94 -7.93 -4.89
C TRP A 27 9.45 -8.22 -3.46
N ARG A 28 10.24 -7.87 -2.44
CA ARG A 28 9.80 -7.96 -1.04
C ARG A 28 8.58 -7.08 -0.78
N TRP A 29 8.53 -5.86 -1.33
CA TRP A 29 7.36 -4.99 -1.21
C TRP A 29 6.10 -5.58 -1.85
N VAL A 30 6.21 -6.19 -3.04
CA VAL A 30 5.10 -6.93 -3.66
C VAL A 30 4.60 -8.04 -2.74
N LEU A 31 5.49 -8.79 -2.08
CA LEU A 31 5.09 -9.80 -1.08
C LEU A 31 4.42 -9.17 0.16
N VAL A 32 4.87 -8.01 0.63
CA VAL A 32 4.22 -7.25 1.72
C VAL A 32 2.81 -6.79 1.33
N GLU A 33 2.60 -6.37 0.08
CA GLU A 33 1.28 -6.02 -0.45
C GLU A 33 0.37 -7.24 -0.69
N ALA A 34 0.93 -8.36 -1.15
CA ALA A 34 0.20 -9.61 -1.34
C ALA A 34 -0.28 -10.20 0.00
N LEU A 35 0.65 -10.44 0.94
CA LEU A 35 0.34 -10.88 2.30
C LEU A 35 -0.59 -9.89 3.01
N GLY A 36 -0.35 -8.59 2.81
CA GLY A 36 -1.13 -7.54 3.42
C GLY A 36 -2.57 -7.45 2.94
N GLY A 37 -2.75 -7.63 1.64
CA GLY A 37 -4.05 -7.79 1.03
C GLY A 37 -4.76 -9.03 1.55
N TYR A 38 -4.04 -10.16 1.64
CA TYR A 38 -4.56 -11.43 2.13
C TYR A 38 -5.06 -11.32 3.58
N VAL A 39 -4.25 -10.79 4.50
CA VAL A 39 -4.61 -10.53 5.91
C VAL A 39 -5.91 -9.73 6.05
N PHE A 40 -6.10 -8.67 5.25
CA PHE A 40 -7.33 -7.88 5.32
C PHE A 40 -8.52 -8.54 4.60
N SER A 41 -8.33 -9.08 3.39
CA SER A 41 -9.41 -9.73 2.63
C SER A 41 -9.92 -11.02 3.27
N LEU A 42 -9.08 -11.74 4.03
CA LEU A 42 -9.45 -12.92 4.80
C LEU A 42 -10.36 -12.61 6.01
N THR A 43 -10.29 -11.40 6.55
CA THR A 43 -11.03 -11.01 7.77
C THR A 43 -12.24 -10.13 7.49
N MET A 44 -12.15 -9.20 6.53
CA MET A 44 -13.13 -8.13 6.37
C MET A 44 -14.60 -8.57 6.25
N PRO A 45 -14.95 -9.58 5.43
CA PRO A 45 -16.34 -10.05 5.32
C PRO A 45 -16.92 -10.57 6.65
N PHE A 46 -16.06 -11.12 7.50
CA PHE A 46 -16.47 -11.84 8.71
C PHE A 46 -16.56 -10.93 9.93
N GLN A 47 -16.00 -9.71 9.93
CA GLN A 47 -16.00 -8.85 11.12
C GLN A 47 -17.41 -8.49 11.60
N MET A 48 -18.29 -8.08 10.67
CA MET A 48 -19.68 -7.75 11.01
C MET A 48 -20.52 -9.02 11.27
N ILE A 49 -20.27 -10.09 10.52
CA ILE A 49 -20.96 -11.38 10.72
C ILE A 49 -20.64 -11.96 12.10
N TYR A 50 -19.38 -11.86 12.54
CA TYR A 50 -18.94 -12.26 13.88
C TYR A 50 -19.58 -11.40 14.97
N ALA A 51 -19.58 -10.07 14.79
CA ALA A 51 -20.22 -9.15 15.72
C ALA A 51 -21.70 -9.50 15.96
N VAL A 52 -22.47 -9.74 14.90
CA VAL A 52 -23.88 -10.14 15.02
C VAL A 52 -24.03 -11.57 15.56
N ARG A 53 -23.45 -12.57 14.88
CA ARG A 53 -23.76 -13.99 15.13
C ARG A 53 -23.08 -14.59 16.35
N VAL A 54 -21.93 -14.06 16.76
CA VAL A 54 -21.13 -14.59 17.88
C VAL A 54 -21.18 -13.66 19.09
N LYS A 55 -21.25 -12.34 18.87
CA LYS A 55 -21.26 -11.32 19.93
C LYS A 55 -22.62 -10.66 20.17
N GLY A 56 -23.66 -11.04 19.43
CA GLY A 56 -25.03 -10.54 19.63
C GLY A 56 -25.21 -9.04 19.36
N ALA A 57 -24.37 -8.45 18.51
CA ALA A 57 -24.46 -7.04 18.16
C ALA A 57 -25.78 -6.73 17.43
N ASP A 58 -26.48 -5.70 17.88
CA ASP A 58 -27.66 -5.15 17.24
C ASP A 58 -27.30 -4.10 16.17
N GLU A 59 -28.31 -3.63 15.44
CA GLU A 59 -28.16 -2.66 14.35
C GLU A 59 -27.51 -1.35 14.83
N PHE A 60 -27.87 -0.88 16.04
CA PHE A 60 -27.27 0.30 16.65
C PHE A 60 -25.79 0.10 16.96
N THR A 61 -25.40 -1.05 17.53
CA THR A 61 -23.99 -1.39 17.79
C THR A 61 -23.18 -1.41 16.49
N LEU A 62 -23.70 -1.99 15.40
CA LEU A 62 -23.03 -1.97 14.10
C LEU A 62 -22.85 -0.54 13.57
N GLY A 63 -23.86 0.32 13.72
CA GLY A 63 -23.78 1.75 13.39
C GLY A 63 -22.69 2.46 14.20
N TYR A 64 -22.63 2.23 15.52
CA TYR A 64 -21.61 2.80 16.39
C TYR A 64 -20.20 2.26 16.10
N MET A 65 -20.04 0.99 15.72
CA MET A 65 -18.78 0.42 15.25
C MET A 65 -18.29 1.15 13.99
N GLY A 66 -19.17 1.39 13.02
CA GLY A 66 -18.85 2.17 11.82
C GLY A 66 -18.45 3.62 12.14
N LEU A 67 -19.17 4.29 13.03
CA LEU A 67 -18.87 5.64 13.49
C LEU A 67 -17.52 5.70 14.21
N ALA A 68 -17.24 4.77 15.13
CA ALA A 68 -16.00 4.70 15.90
C ALA A 68 -14.77 4.46 15.00
N LEU A 69 -14.89 3.59 13.99
CA LEU A 69 -13.86 3.38 12.97
C LEU A 69 -13.50 4.68 12.25
N ASN A 70 -14.50 5.45 11.82
CA ASN A 70 -14.30 6.71 11.12
C ASN A 70 -13.69 7.77 12.05
N LEU A 71 -14.19 7.93 13.28
CA LEU A 71 -13.60 8.84 14.26
C LEU A 71 -12.13 8.53 14.55
N GLY A 72 -11.80 7.25 14.80
CA GLY A 72 -10.42 6.81 15.01
C GLY A 72 -9.54 7.12 13.80
N SER A 73 -10.04 6.91 12.59
CA SER A 73 -9.30 7.23 11.35
C SER A 73 -9.09 8.74 11.17
N ILE A 74 -10.10 9.57 11.45
CA ILE A 74 -10.01 11.04 11.35
C ILE A 74 -8.97 11.58 12.34
N ILE A 75 -9.02 11.13 13.60
CA ILE A 75 -8.08 11.56 14.65
C ILE A 75 -6.64 11.15 14.33
N SER A 76 -6.45 9.91 13.88
CA SER A 76 -5.11 9.36 13.63
C SER A 76 -4.46 9.79 12.32
N SER A 77 -5.23 10.15 11.28
CA SER A 77 -4.71 10.54 9.96
C SER A 77 -3.63 11.65 10.00
N PRO A 78 -3.85 12.83 10.61
CA PRO A 78 -2.83 13.87 10.67
C PRO A 78 -1.66 13.50 11.60
N LEU A 79 -1.90 12.66 12.62
CA LEU A 79 -0.86 12.20 13.54
C LEU A 79 0.09 11.21 12.86
N ALA A 80 -0.44 10.25 12.10
CA ALA A 80 0.34 9.27 11.34
C ALA A 80 1.18 9.93 10.25
N GLY A 81 0.65 10.95 9.55
CA GLY A 81 1.43 11.74 8.58
C GLY A 81 2.62 12.44 9.24
N LYS A 82 2.36 13.26 10.28
CA LYS A 82 3.43 13.95 11.04
C LYS A 82 4.47 13.00 11.63
N LEU A 83 4.06 11.79 12.04
CA LEU A 83 4.98 10.78 12.54
C LEU A 83 5.84 10.20 11.40
N ALA A 84 5.24 9.89 10.24
CA ALA A 84 5.95 9.38 9.06
C ALA A 84 7.00 10.36 8.50
N ASP A 85 6.75 11.66 8.61
CA ASP A 85 7.69 12.71 8.24
C ASP A 85 8.80 12.94 9.27
N ARG A 86 8.56 12.62 10.55
CA ARG A 86 9.55 12.80 11.62
C ARG A 86 10.47 11.60 11.84
N ILE A 87 9.94 10.38 11.82
CA ILE A 87 10.71 9.17 12.16
C ILE A 87 10.90 8.19 10.99
N GLY A 88 10.29 8.48 9.84
CA GLY A 88 10.28 7.59 8.67
C GLY A 88 9.00 6.78 8.54
N ARG A 89 8.74 6.33 7.31
CA ARG A 89 7.52 5.66 6.90
C ARG A 89 7.48 4.23 7.44
N VAL A 90 8.59 3.49 7.35
CA VAL A 90 8.70 2.10 7.81
C VAL A 90 8.49 2.03 9.32
N ARG A 91 9.17 2.90 10.08
CA ARG A 91 9.02 2.97 11.53
C ARG A 91 7.60 3.33 11.96
N THR A 92 6.97 4.28 11.28
CA THR A 92 5.57 4.68 11.57
C THR A 92 4.58 3.56 11.31
N ILE A 93 4.71 2.82 10.20
CA ILE A 93 3.87 1.66 9.92
C ILE A 93 4.03 0.59 11.01
N LEU A 94 5.26 0.31 11.45
CA LEU A 94 5.53 -0.66 12.51
C LEU A 94 5.03 -0.22 13.89
N LEU A 95 5.14 1.06 14.25
CA LEU A 95 4.61 1.58 15.51
C LEU A 95 3.07 1.55 15.60
N LEU A 96 2.38 1.66 14.46
CA LEU A 96 0.91 1.57 14.42
C LEU A 96 0.41 0.12 14.38
N ARG A 97 1.25 -0.87 14.01
CA ARG A 97 0.86 -2.30 13.93
C ARG A 97 0.23 -2.88 15.20
N PRO A 98 0.73 -2.62 16.43
CA PRO A 98 0.10 -3.10 17.66
C PRO A 98 -1.37 -2.71 17.80
N LEU A 99 -1.81 -1.57 17.24
CA LEU A 99 -3.21 -1.16 17.25
C LEU A 99 -4.09 -2.12 16.42
N TYR A 100 -3.58 -2.69 15.33
CA TYR A 100 -4.30 -3.73 14.60
C TYR A 100 -4.51 -4.98 15.47
N TYR A 101 -3.44 -5.48 16.10
CA TYR A 101 -3.54 -6.66 16.96
C TYR A 101 -4.47 -6.41 18.15
N ALA A 102 -4.35 -5.26 18.81
CA ALA A 102 -5.25 -4.82 19.86
C ALA A 102 -6.71 -4.80 19.37
N SER A 103 -7.00 -4.16 18.23
CA SER A 103 -8.37 -4.11 17.68
C SER A 103 -8.98 -5.50 17.45
N VAL A 104 -8.18 -6.47 16.99
CA VAL A 104 -8.65 -7.84 16.74
C VAL A 104 -8.84 -8.60 18.05
N LEU A 105 -7.90 -8.49 19.00
CA LEU A 105 -8.02 -9.13 20.31
C LEU A 105 -9.20 -8.57 21.11
N THR A 106 -9.42 -7.25 21.08
CA THR A 106 -10.61 -6.62 21.71
C THR A 106 -11.90 -7.10 21.07
N LEU A 107 -11.94 -7.33 19.75
CA LEU A 107 -13.12 -7.89 19.06
C LEU A 107 -13.44 -9.31 19.52
N ILE A 108 -12.42 -10.19 19.58
CA ILE A 108 -12.55 -11.60 19.99
C ILE A 108 -12.91 -11.69 21.48
N LEU A 109 -12.24 -10.92 22.33
CA LEU A 109 -12.42 -10.97 23.78
C LEU A 109 -13.57 -10.09 24.29
N ALA A 110 -14.33 -9.42 23.40
CA ALA A 110 -15.42 -8.53 23.78
C ALA A 110 -16.46 -9.22 24.68
N PRO A 111 -16.66 -8.76 25.93
CA PRO A 111 -17.69 -9.25 26.84
C PRO A 111 -19.03 -8.51 26.68
N SER A 112 -19.05 -7.36 25.99
CA SER A 112 -20.27 -6.58 25.74
C SER A 112 -20.16 -5.75 24.46
N PRO A 113 -21.28 -5.25 23.90
CA PRO A 113 -21.31 -4.47 22.65
C PRO A 113 -20.38 -3.25 22.64
N ALA A 114 -20.20 -2.59 23.79
CA ALA A 114 -19.29 -1.44 23.93
C ALA A 114 -17.83 -1.77 23.57
N TYR A 115 -17.39 -3.01 23.82
CA TYR A 115 -16.05 -3.46 23.42
C TYR A 115 -15.91 -3.68 21.92
N LEU A 116 -17.00 -3.97 21.19
CA LEU A 116 -17.00 -4.04 19.72
C LEU A 116 -16.80 -2.65 19.12
N VAL A 117 -17.47 -1.64 19.68
CA VAL A 117 -17.28 -0.22 19.33
C VAL A 117 -15.85 0.23 19.64
N LEU A 118 -15.31 -0.12 20.81
CA LEU A 118 -13.90 0.16 21.17
C LEU A 118 -12.91 -0.54 20.23
N ALA A 119 -13.14 -1.81 19.90
CA ALA A 119 -12.32 -2.55 18.93
C ALA A 119 -12.27 -1.80 17.59
N PHE A 120 -13.41 -1.30 17.11
CA PHE A 120 -13.48 -0.52 15.88
C PHE A 120 -12.88 0.88 16.00
N LEU A 121 -12.94 1.54 17.15
CA LEU A 121 -12.19 2.78 17.41
C LEU A 121 -10.67 2.57 17.26
N ILE A 122 -10.14 1.53 17.91
CA ILE A 122 -8.72 1.15 17.83
C ILE A 122 -8.36 0.75 16.39
N ARG A 123 -9.24 0.04 15.69
CA ARG A 123 -9.11 -0.29 14.25
C ARG A 123 -9.01 0.98 13.40
N GLY A 124 -9.76 2.02 13.75
CA GLY A 124 -9.73 3.33 13.11
C GLY A 124 -8.38 4.02 13.29
N LEU A 125 -7.85 4.02 14.52
CA LEU A 125 -6.51 4.56 14.84
C LEU A 125 -5.40 3.85 14.03
N PHE A 126 -5.53 2.55 13.79
CA PHE A 126 -4.63 1.81 12.91
C PHE A 126 -4.80 2.20 11.42
N PHE A 127 -6.01 2.55 10.99
CA PHE A 127 -6.36 2.71 9.57
C PHE A 127 -5.55 3.83 8.87
N ALA A 128 -5.18 4.88 9.61
CA ALA A 128 -4.29 5.94 9.13
C ALA A 128 -2.90 5.45 8.67
N SER A 129 -2.42 4.30 9.18
CA SER A 129 -1.19 3.67 8.67
C SER A 129 -1.28 3.29 7.19
N GLY A 130 -2.49 3.12 6.65
CA GLY A 130 -2.74 2.83 5.24
C GLY A 130 -2.26 3.93 4.31
N ALA A 131 -2.42 5.20 4.68
CA ALA A 131 -1.93 6.33 3.89
C ALA A 131 -0.40 6.34 3.83
N VAL A 132 0.26 6.20 4.98
CA VAL A 132 1.73 6.11 5.10
C VAL A 132 2.27 4.93 4.27
N PHE A 133 1.58 3.79 4.30
CA PHE A 133 1.93 2.60 3.52
C PHE A 133 1.85 2.86 2.00
N GLN A 134 0.80 3.53 1.50
CA GLN A 134 0.71 3.87 0.07
C GLN A 134 1.76 4.91 -0.36
N THR A 135 2.09 5.88 0.51
CA THR A 135 3.18 6.83 0.24
C THR A 135 4.52 6.12 0.11
N LEU A 136 4.86 5.22 1.04
CA LEU A 136 6.07 4.40 0.97
C LEU A 136 6.12 3.58 -0.33
N ALA A 137 5.01 2.92 -0.70
CA ALA A 137 4.92 2.16 -1.96
C ALA A 137 5.29 3.01 -3.19
N LEU A 138 4.89 4.29 -3.24
CA LEU A 138 5.18 5.21 -4.35
C LEU A 138 6.53 5.92 -4.25
N GLU A 139 7.15 5.98 -3.08
CA GLU A 139 8.50 6.50 -2.87
C GLU A 139 9.60 5.49 -3.24
N LEU A 140 9.30 4.19 -3.20
CA LEU A 140 10.21 3.12 -3.62
C LEU A 140 10.60 3.13 -5.11
N VAL A 141 9.97 3.94 -5.96
CA VAL A 141 10.35 4.09 -7.37
C VAL A 141 10.49 5.55 -7.78
N THR A 142 11.29 5.82 -8.81
CA THR A 142 11.36 7.16 -9.42
C THR A 142 10.03 7.52 -10.09
N TYR A 143 9.83 8.81 -10.35
CA TYR A 143 8.54 9.37 -10.78
C TYR A 143 8.04 8.73 -12.08
N GLU A 144 8.95 8.45 -13.01
CA GLU A 144 8.74 7.92 -14.36
C GLU A 144 8.16 6.50 -14.35
N TYR A 145 8.39 5.74 -13.27
CA TYR A 145 7.93 4.36 -13.11
C TYR A 145 6.72 4.22 -12.17
N ARG A 146 6.30 5.28 -11.45
CA ARG A 146 5.19 5.21 -10.47
C ARG A 146 3.90 4.62 -11.03
N GLY A 147 3.48 5.04 -12.22
CA GLY A 147 2.26 4.53 -12.86
C GLY A 147 2.35 3.03 -13.18
N ARG A 148 3.44 2.60 -13.85
CA ARG A 148 3.72 1.20 -14.18
C ARG A 148 3.81 0.32 -12.93
N TRP A 149 4.56 0.78 -11.94
CA TRP A 149 4.71 0.14 -10.64
C TRP A 149 3.37 -0.03 -9.93
N SER A 150 2.54 1.02 -9.91
CA SER A 150 1.22 0.95 -9.28
C SER A 150 0.26 0.03 -10.02
N ALA A 151 0.36 -0.11 -11.35
CA ALA A 151 -0.40 -1.11 -12.10
C ALA A 151 0.04 -2.54 -11.73
N VAL A 152 1.34 -2.84 -11.75
CA VAL A 152 1.85 -4.20 -11.50
C VAL A 152 1.64 -4.65 -10.05
N ARG A 153 1.92 -3.78 -9.06
CA ARG A 153 1.63 -4.12 -7.65
C ARG A 153 0.14 -4.39 -7.42
N SER A 154 -0.74 -3.62 -8.08
CA SER A 154 -2.20 -3.79 -7.96
C SER A 154 -2.67 -5.10 -8.58
N LEU A 155 -2.18 -5.45 -9.78
CA LEU A 155 -2.50 -6.72 -10.44
C LEU A 155 -2.08 -7.92 -9.58
N ILE A 156 -0.84 -7.91 -9.08
CA ILE A 156 -0.34 -9.00 -8.22
C ILE A 156 -1.13 -9.05 -6.92
N SER A 157 -1.38 -7.90 -6.27
CA SER A 157 -2.19 -7.83 -5.05
C SER A 157 -3.61 -8.37 -5.27
N MET A 158 -4.29 -8.03 -6.37
CA MET A 158 -5.65 -8.55 -6.65
C MET A 158 -5.66 -10.06 -6.83
N ILE A 159 -4.71 -10.63 -7.57
CA ILE A 159 -4.58 -12.09 -7.74
C ILE A 159 -4.32 -12.76 -6.39
N SER A 160 -3.39 -12.23 -5.58
CA SER A 160 -3.09 -12.76 -4.25
C SER A 160 -4.25 -12.63 -3.25
N ARG A 161 -5.13 -11.65 -3.42
CA ARG A 161 -6.28 -11.38 -2.54
C ARG A 161 -7.51 -12.21 -2.88
N SER A 162 -7.69 -12.60 -4.14
CA SER A 162 -8.85 -13.33 -4.63
C SER A 162 -9.22 -14.58 -3.79
N PRO A 163 -8.30 -15.50 -3.44
CA PRO A 163 -8.65 -16.68 -2.63
C PRO A 163 -8.85 -16.39 -1.14
N ALA A 164 -8.46 -15.22 -0.64
CA ALA A 164 -8.41 -14.94 0.79
C ALA A 164 -9.78 -14.98 1.51
N PRO A 165 -10.89 -14.43 0.94
CA PRO A 165 -12.22 -14.54 1.55
C PRO A 165 -12.74 -15.98 1.58
N PHE A 166 -12.42 -16.79 0.56
CA PHE A 166 -12.84 -18.20 0.49
C PHE A 166 -12.16 -19.02 1.60
N ILE A 167 -10.83 -18.85 1.76
CA ILE A 167 -10.06 -19.50 2.83
C ILE A 167 -10.51 -18.98 4.21
N GLY A 168 -10.80 -17.68 4.34
CA GLY A 168 -11.41 -17.11 5.54
C GLY A 168 -12.78 -17.73 5.85
N GLY A 169 -13.59 -18.03 4.83
CA GLY A 169 -14.87 -18.71 4.98
C GLY A 169 -14.71 -20.12 5.55
N ILE A 170 -13.80 -20.92 4.98
CA ILE A 170 -13.48 -22.27 5.48
C ILE A 170 -13.01 -22.21 6.94
N LEU A 171 -12.11 -21.29 7.28
CA LEU A 171 -11.65 -21.10 8.67
C LEU A 171 -12.81 -20.74 9.60
N TYR A 172 -13.70 -19.84 9.19
CA TYR A 172 -14.85 -19.38 9.97
C TYR A 172 -15.87 -20.49 10.23
N THR A 173 -16.17 -21.32 9.22
CA THR A 173 -17.21 -22.35 9.30
C THR A 173 -16.72 -23.70 9.82
N SER A 174 -15.47 -24.06 9.55
CA SER A 174 -14.96 -25.42 9.73
C SER A 174 -13.91 -25.55 10.83
N VAL A 175 -13.39 -24.44 11.35
CA VAL A 175 -12.42 -24.43 12.47
C VAL A 175 -13.00 -23.69 13.67
N ALA A 176 -13.18 -22.38 13.57
CA ALA A 176 -13.84 -21.54 14.58
C ALA A 176 -14.16 -20.16 14.00
N PRO A 177 -15.22 -19.47 14.45
CA PRO A 177 -15.50 -18.08 14.06
C PRO A 177 -14.34 -17.11 14.35
N GLU A 178 -13.51 -17.40 15.37
CA GLU A 178 -12.30 -16.67 15.72
C GLU A 178 -11.10 -16.95 14.80
N ALA A 179 -11.07 -18.12 14.16
CA ALA A 179 -9.90 -18.63 13.45
C ALA A 179 -9.39 -17.70 12.32
N PRO A 180 -10.24 -17.08 11.47
CA PRO A 180 -9.76 -16.15 10.45
C PRO A 180 -8.99 -14.97 11.06
N PHE A 181 -9.46 -14.46 12.20
CA PHE A 181 -8.86 -13.33 12.88
C PHE A 181 -7.52 -13.68 13.52
N LEU A 182 -7.43 -14.82 14.21
CA LEU A 182 -6.18 -15.30 14.81
C LEU A 182 -5.12 -15.63 13.74
N VAL A 183 -5.53 -16.31 12.65
CA VAL A 183 -4.65 -16.58 11.50
C VAL A 183 -4.17 -15.26 10.86
N SER A 184 -5.02 -14.24 10.78
CA SER A 184 -4.63 -12.93 10.25
C SER A 184 -3.56 -12.23 11.10
N ILE A 185 -3.64 -12.32 12.43
CA ILE A 185 -2.58 -11.82 13.34
C ILE A 185 -1.29 -12.60 13.10
N LEU A 186 -1.36 -13.94 13.08
CA LEU A 186 -0.19 -14.80 12.94
C LEU A 186 0.55 -14.55 11.62
N VAL A 187 -0.17 -14.47 10.49
CA VAL A 187 0.42 -14.18 9.16
C VAL A 187 1.02 -12.77 9.12
N ASP A 188 0.35 -11.77 9.68
CA ASP A 188 0.84 -10.39 9.69
C ASP A 188 2.09 -10.23 10.58
N LEU A 189 2.11 -10.88 11.75
CA LEU A 189 3.23 -10.83 12.70
C LEU A 189 4.43 -11.67 12.24
N ALA A 190 4.22 -12.91 11.79
CA ALA A 190 5.30 -13.84 11.46
C ALA A 190 5.93 -13.58 10.08
N LEU A 191 5.13 -13.12 9.10
CA LEU A 191 5.61 -12.92 7.72
C LEU A 191 5.69 -11.45 7.34
N ARG A 192 4.63 -10.67 7.58
CA ARG A 192 4.53 -9.31 7.05
C ARG A 192 5.38 -8.30 7.82
N VAL A 193 5.42 -8.36 9.15
CA VAL A 193 6.22 -7.45 10.00
C VAL A 193 7.73 -7.56 9.70
N PRO A 194 8.36 -8.74 9.65
CA PRO A 194 9.76 -8.88 9.26
C PRO A 194 10.07 -8.33 7.86
N LEU A 195 9.16 -8.57 6.89
CA LEU A 195 9.32 -8.04 5.53
C LEU A 195 9.21 -6.51 5.48
N ILE A 196 8.26 -5.90 6.21
CA ILE A 196 8.16 -4.44 6.37
C ILE A 196 9.43 -3.88 7.00
N TYR A 197 9.92 -4.49 8.09
CA TYR A 197 11.16 -4.07 8.75
C TYR A 197 12.38 -4.13 7.83
N SER A 198 12.44 -5.12 6.92
CA SER A 198 13.49 -5.26 5.91
C SER A 198 13.37 -4.32 4.69
N THR A 199 12.31 -3.51 4.63
CA THR A 199 12.09 -2.55 3.52
C THR A 199 12.97 -1.32 3.72
N PRO A 200 13.64 -0.80 2.68
CA PRO A 200 14.41 0.43 2.80
C PRO A 200 13.52 1.62 3.19
N GLU A 201 13.98 2.40 4.16
CA GLU A 201 13.34 3.65 4.56
C GLU A 201 13.55 4.73 3.49
N THR A 202 12.51 5.50 3.20
CA THR A 202 12.49 6.52 2.13
C THR A 202 12.60 7.95 2.67
N LEU A 203 12.67 8.13 4.00
CA LEU A 203 12.83 9.42 4.68
C LEU A 203 13.96 10.29 4.10
N ASN A 204 15.13 9.71 3.83
CA ASN A 204 16.18 10.36 3.04
C ASN A 204 16.10 9.88 1.58
N ARG A 205 15.28 10.59 0.79
CA ARG A 205 14.99 10.17 -0.58
C ARG A 205 16.19 10.29 -1.52
N GLU A 206 17.12 11.20 -1.29
CA GLU A 206 18.36 11.30 -2.09
C GLU A 206 19.27 10.09 -1.87
N GLU A 207 19.48 9.70 -0.60
CA GLU A 207 20.29 8.51 -0.26
C GLU A 207 19.66 7.24 -0.83
N TYR A 208 18.33 7.12 -0.75
CA TYR A 208 17.59 6.01 -1.37
C TYR A 208 17.81 5.95 -2.89
N LEU A 209 17.66 7.09 -3.59
CA LEU A 209 17.79 7.16 -5.04
C LEU A 209 19.21 6.85 -5.54
N ARG A 210 20.26 7.12 -4.75
CA ARG A 210 21.63 6.70 -5.07
C ARG A 210 21.82 5.17 -5.11
N ARG A 211 20.97 4.41 -4.41
CA ARG A 211 21.00 2.93 -4.40
C ARG A 211 20.07 2.31 -5.45
N PHE A 212 19.08 3.07 -5.95
CA PHE A 212 18.11 2.61 -6.92
C PHE A 212 18.72 2.42 -8.32
N LYS A 213 18.43 1.29 -8.96
CA LYS A 213 18.92 0.96 -10.30
C LYS A 213 17.77 1.07 -11.32
N PRO A 214 17.72 2.13 -12.15
CA PRO A 214 16.73 2.20 -13.23
C PRO A 214 17.07 1.19 -14.34
N PRO A 215 16.08 0.62 -15.04
CA PRO A 215 16.32 -0.17 -16.24
C PRO A 215 16.93 0.71 -17.34
N SER A 216 17.91 0.16 -18.06
CA SER A 216 18.54 0.87 -19.18
C SER A 216 17.50 1.29 -20.22
N PRO A 217 17.51 2.55 -20.69
CA PRO A 217 16.53 3.01 -21.64
C PRO A 217 16.77 2.37 -23.00
N ARG A 218 15.96 1.37 -23.36
CA ARG A 218 16.06 0.71 -24.68
C ARG A 218 15.59 1.59 -25.84
N HIS A 219 14.88 2.69 -25.57
CA HIS A 219 14.22 3.55 -26.59
C HIS A 219 14.43 5.06 -26.34
N SER A 220 15.63 5.49 -25.92
CA SER A 220 15.97 6.93 -25.82
C SER A 220 16.94 7.43 -26.89
N SER A 221 17.30 6.60 -27.87
CA SER A 221 18.24 6.95 -28.95
C SER A 221 17.58 7.58 -30.19
N GLU A 222 16.26 7.49 -30.34
CA GLU A 222 15.56 8.03 -31.53
C GLU A 222 15.07 9.48 -31.34
N ASN A 223 14.52 9.82 -30.17
CA ASN A 223 13.94 11.16 -29.94
C ASN A 223 14.95 12.29 -29.77
N VAL A 224 16.24 12.00 -29.54
CA VAL A 224 17.29 13.04 -29.41
C VAL A 224 17.70 13.61 -30.78
N LYS A 225 17.45 12.91 -31.90
CA LYS A 225 17.82 13.40 -33.23
C LYS A 225 16.93 14.53 -33.76
N TYR A 226 15.70 14.67 -33.27
CA TYR A 226 14.76 15.68 -33.78
C TYR A 226 14.86 17.06 -33.12
N GLN A 227 15.57 17.21 -32.00
CA GLN A 227 15.81 18.52 -31.37
C GLN A 227 17.19 19.13 -31.70
N GLY A 228 17.99 18.47 -32.55
CA GLY A 228 19.35 18.88 -32.87
C GLY A 228 19.54 19.72 -34.14
N SER A 229 18.49 19.94 -34.95
CA SER A 229 18.62 20.40 -36.34
C SER A 229 18.00 21.76 -36.70
N GLU A 230 17.29 22.44 -35.79
CA GLU A 230 16.60 23.73 -36.06
C GLU A 230 17.18 24.93 -35.26
N GLY A 231 18.44 24.85 -34.85
CA GLY A 231 19.06 25.79 -33.90
C GLY A 231 20.37 26.46 -34.33
N ARG A 232 20.54 26.84 -35.61
CA ARG A 232 21.71 27.63 -36.06
C ARG A 232 21.37 28.69 -37.10
N ALA A 233 21.93 29.89 -36.88
CA ALA A 233 21.78 31.15 -37.64
C ALA A 233 20.36 31.77 -37.51
N VAL A 234 20.17 33.10 -37.40
CA VAL A 234 21.03 34.24 -37.78
C VAL A 234 21.00 35.34 -36.70
N ALA A 235 22.13 36.02 -36.47
CA ALA A 235 22.21 37.42 -36.01
C ALA A 235 23.01 38.20 -37.07
N PRO A 236 22.54 39.40 -37.51
CA PRO A 236 22.89 40.68 -36.88
C PRO A 236 21.66 41.64 -36.83
N SER A 237 21.69 42.94 -36.50
CA SER A 237 22.78 43.94 -36.33
C SER A 237 22.40 45.03 -35.31
N VAL A 238 23.36 45.88 -34.93
CA VAL A 238 23.10 47.15 -34.21
C VAL A 238 22.89 48.31 -35.19
N HIS A 239 21.85 49.15 -34.99
CA HIS A 239 21.92 50.54 -35.42
C HIS A 239 21.12 51.50 -34.52
N SER A 240 21.60 52.74 -34.44
CA SER A 240 21.21 53.76 -33.47
C SER A 240 20.40 54.91 -34.08
N ARG A 241 19.56 55.55 -33.24
CA ARG A 241 19.16 56.99 -33.17
C ARG A 241 18.02 57.07 -32.12
N ARG A 242 18.07 57.93 -31.09
CA ARG A 242 17.65 59.36 -31.07
C ARG A 242 16.29 59.56 -31.79
N VAL A 243 15.29 60.19 -31.19
CA VAL A 243 15.30 61.31 -30.21
C VAL A 243 14.51 60.95 -28.96
#